data_AF-A0A409WDV2-F1
#
_entry.id   AF-A0A409WDV2-F1
#
_cell.length_a   1.000
_cell.length_b   1.000
_cell.length_c   1.000
_cell.angle_alpha   90.00
_cell.angle_beta   90.00
_cell.angle_gamma   90.00
#
_symmetry.space_group_name_H-M   'P 1'
#
loop_
_entity.id
_entity.type
_entity.pdbx_description
1 polymer ?
#
loop_
_entity_poly.entity_id
_entity_poly.type
_entity_poly.pdbx_seq_one_letter_code
_entity_poly.pdbx_strand_id
1 'polypeptide(L)'
;MALDHILEGLLEFATHEQGSKSVTKALKEGGAETLDKVVRRMCEPAKGARRAMIVDLALSVTGSQLIASVLPAADKDQRSLLYECIKGHIVTLRGCKTGSKVIWLFDRMASRSYQSDSFFMS
;
A
#
# COMPACT_ATOMS: atom_id res chain seq x y z
N MET A 1 -0.34 -3.76 21.53
CA MET A 1 0.26 -5.03 21.99
C MET A 1 0.19 -6.20 21.00
N ALA A 2 -0.80 -6.34 20.11
CA ALA A 2 -0.70 -7.29 18.98
C ALA A 2 -0.37 -6.58 17.64
N LEU A 3 -1.01 -5.43 17.41
CA LEU A 3 -0.77 -4.60 16.23
C LEU A 3 0.66 -4.07 16.14
N ASP A 4 1.28 -3.71 17.26
CA ASP A 4 2.65 -3.22 17.28
C ASP A 4 3.66 -4.27 16.82
N HIS A 5 3.48 -5.54 17.21
CA HIS A 5 4.31 -6.65 16.70
C HIS A 5 4.08 -6.91 15.21
N ILE A 6 2.83 -6.80 14.75
CA ILE A 6 2.52 -6.87 13.33
C ILE A 6 3.16 -5.73 12.56
N LEU A 7 3.20 -4.52 13.11
CA LEU A 7 3.84 -3.34 12.50
C LEU A 7 5.37 -3.48 12.49
N GLU A 8 5.97 -4.03 13.54
CA GLU A 8 7.41 -4.32 13.57
C GLU A 8 7.80 -5.32 12.47
N GLY A 9 7.05 -6.43 12.36
CA GLY A 9 7.23 -7.47 11.35
C GLY A 9 6.44 -7.26 10.06
N LEU A 10 5.93 -6.05 9.78
CA LEU A 10 4.93 -5.82 8.72
C LEU A 10 5.41 -6.32 7.35
N LEU A 11 6.71 -6.17 7.05
CA LEU A 11 7.29 -6.66 5.81
C LEU A 11 7.20 -8.18 5.70
N GLU A 12 7.61 -8.91 6.73
CA GLU A 12 7.52 -10.37 6.78
C GLU A 12 6.07 -10.84 6.70
N PHE A 13 5.17 -10.24 7.48
CA PHE A 13 3.77 -10.62 7.45
C PHE A 13 3.14 -10.33 6.09
N ALA A 14 3.37 -9.16 5.50
CA ALA A 14 2.77 -8.79 4.23
C ALA A 14 3.39 -9.52 3.02
N THR A 15 4.61 -10.05 3.15
CA THR A 15 5.23 -10.90 2.12
C THR A 15 4.79 -12.37 2.26
N HIS A 16 4.44 -12.85 3.46
CA HIS A 16 3.86 -14.17 3.66
C HIS A 16 2.37 -14.26 3.28
N GLU A 17 1.97 -15.40 2.70
CA GLU A 17 0.57 -15.60 2.27
C GLU A 17 -0.42 -15.54 3.44
N GLN A 18 -0.14 -16.24 4.54
CA GLN A 18 -1.01 -16.22 5.72
C GLN A 18 -0.91 -14.91 6.50
N GLY A 19 0.29 -14.32 6.57
CA GLY A 19 0.50 -13.04 7.23
C GLY A 19 -0.31 -11.92 6.57
N SER A 20 -0.27 -11.79 5.24
CA SER A 20 -0.95 -10.69 4.53
C SER A 20 -2.47 -10.73 4.72
N LYS A 21 -3.06 -11.94 4.82
CA LYS A 21 -4.49 -12.14 5.11
C LYS A 21 -4.83 -11.65 6.51
N SER A 22 -4.02 -12.01 7.51
CA SER A 22 -4.17 -11.56 8.90
C SER A 22 -4.02 -10.04 9.01
N VAL A 23 -3.02 -9.44 8.36
CA VAL A 23 -2.80 -7.99 8.35
C VAL A 23 -3.98 -7.27 7.69
N THR A 24 -4.44 -7.74 6.53
CA THR A 24 -5.58 -7.14 5.82
C THR A 24 -6.87 -7.22 6.64
N LYS A 25 -7.08 -8.35 7.34
CA LYS A 25 -8.23 -8.51 8.23
C LYS A 25 -8.13 -7.60 9.44
N ALA A 26 -6.95 -7.50 10.07
CA ALA A 26 -6.69 -6.59 11.19
C ALA A 26 -6.84 -5.11 10.79
N LEU A 27 -6.44 -4.74 9.56
CA LEU A 27 -6.67 -3.40 9.01
C LEU A 27 -8.16 -3.11 8.84
N LYS A 28 -8.92 -4.10 8.36
CA LYS A 28 -10.36 -3.96 8.13
C LYS A 28 -11.14 -3.87 9.45
N GLU A 29 -10.73 -4.60 10.47
CA GLU A 29 -11.33 -4.55 11.82
C GLU A 29 -10.83 -3.35 12.64
N GLY A 30 -9.56 -2.96 12.49
CA GLY A 30 -8.91 -1.89 13.25
C GLY A 30 -9.18 -0.48 12.74
N GLY A 31 -9.90 -0.33 11.62
CA GLY A 31 -10.35 0.96 11.09
C GLY A 31 -9.23 1.89 10.62
N ALA A 32 -9.56 3.19 10.51
CA ALA A 32 -8.67 4.22 9.96
C ALA A 32 -7.40 4.45 10.80
N GLU A 33 -7.47 4.32 12.12
CA GLU A 33 -6.29 4.50 13.01
C GLU A 33 -5.22 3.43 12.75
N THR A 34 -5.66 2.18 12.58
CA THR A 34 -4.77 1.06 12.28
C THR A 34 -4.15 1.22 10.89
N LEU A 35 -4.95 1.69 9.94
CA LEU A 35 -4.50 1.98 8.59
C LEU A 35 -3.42 3.07 8.56
N ASP A 36 -3.61 4.17 9.30
CA ASP A 36 -2.63 5.25 9.36
C ASP A 36 -1.27 4.77 9.87
N LYS A 37 -1.28 3.96 10.92
CA LYS A 37 -0.06 3.33 11.46
C LYS A 37 0.62 2.43 10.43
N VAL A 38 -0.15 1.61 9.71
CA VAL A 38 0.39 0.72 8.66
C VAL A 38 0.96 1.53 7.50
N VAL A 39 0.26 2.55 7.01
CA VAL A 39 0.71 3.38 5.89
C VAL A 39 2.00 4.12 6.22
N ARG A 40 2.07 4.75 7.41
CA ARG A 40 3.29 5.39 7.88
C ARG A 40 4.45 4.40 7.90
N ARG A 41 4.21 3.21 8.47
CA ARG A 41 5.20 2.13 8.55
C ARG A 41 5.64 1.60 7.18
N MET A 42 4.74 1.57 6.18
CA MET A 42 5.06 1.15 4.80
C MET A 42 5.92 2.17 4.05
N CYS A 43 5.78 3.46 4.35
CA CYS A 43 6.64 4.49 3.78
C CYS A 43 7.98 4.61 4.52
N GLU A 44 8.06 4.16 5.77
CA GLU A 44 9.34 4.02 6.46
C GLU A 44 10.18 2.87 5.86
N PRO A 45 11.51 3.03 5.81
CA PRO A 45 12.40 1.93 5.43
C PRO A 45 12.34 0.81 6.48
N ALA A 46 12.40 -0.45 6.04
CA ALA A 46 12.60 -1.56 6.96
C ALA A 46 13.96 -1.42 7.69
N LYS A 47 14.08 -1.93 8.91
CA LYS A 47 15.35 -1.92 9.67
C LYS A 47 16.47 -2.51 8.80
N GLY A 48 17.38 -1.66 8.31
CA GLY A 48 18.51 -2.03 7.45
C GLY A 48 18.30 -1.89 5.93
N ALA A 49 17.10 -1.53 5.46
CA ALA A 49 16.82 -1.33 4.04
C ALA A 49 17.05 0.13 3.61
N ARG A 50 17.69 0.33 2.44
CA ARG A 50 17.82 1.66 1.80
C ARG A 50 16.53 2.14 1.11
N ARG A 51 15.53 1.26 0.96
CA ARG A 51 14.32 1.49 0.17
C ARG A 51 13.08 1.39 1.06
N ALA A 52 12.04 2.14 0.71
CA ALA A 52 10.77 2.12 1.43
C ALA A 52 10.12 0.73 1.32
N MET A 53 9.54 0.23 2.42
CA MET A 53 8.92 -1.10 2.48
C MET A 53 7.85 -1.31 1.41
N ILE A 54 7.13 -0.26 1.06
CA ILE A 54 6.12 -0.30 -0.01
C ILE A 54 6.68 -0.77 -1.36
N VAL A 55 7.94 -0.49 -1.67
CA VAL A 55 8.56 -0.90 -2.94
C VAL A 55 8.76 -2.42 -2.97
N ASP A 56 9.28 -2.99 -1.88
CA ASP A 56 9.42 -4.44 -1.74
C ASP A 56 8.06 -5.14 -1.76
N LEU A 57 7.05 -4.54 -1.12
CA LEU A 57 5.68 -5.06 -1.16
C LEU A 57 5.07 -5.01 -2.56
N ALA A 58 5.35 -3.97 -3.34
CA ALA A 58 4.86 -3.86 -4.70
C ALA A 58 5.52 -4.86 -5.66
N LEU A 59 6.72 -5.33 -5.35
CA LEU A 59 7.39 -6.41 -6.07
C LEU A 59 6.85 -7.80 -5.68
N SER A 60 6.20 -7.93 -4.52
CA SER A 60 5.59 -9.17 -4.03
C SER A 60 4.12 -9.33 -4.43
N VAL A 61 3.71 -10.57 -4.74
CA VAL A 61 2.32 -10.90 -5.11
C VAL A 61 1.35 -10.55 -3.98
N THR A 62 1.67 -11.00 -2.76
CA THR A 62 0.88 -10.74 -1.54
C THR A 62 0.87 -9.26 -1.17
N GLY A 63 2.02 -8.59 -1.26
CA GLY A 63 2.14 -7.16 -0.99
C GLY A 63 1.32 -6.30 -1.95
N SER A 64 1.28 -6.63 -3.24
CA SER A 64 0.44 -5.92 -4.22
C SER A 64 -1.05 -6.01 -3.94
N GLN A 65 -1.52 -7.17 -3.44
CA GLN A 65 -2.91 -7.36 -3.03
C GLN A 65 -3.23 -6.59 -1.75
N LEU A 66 -2.28 -6.53 -0.82
CA LEU A 66 -2.40 -5.74 0.40
C LEU A 66 -2.51 -4.25 0.07
N ILE A 67 -1.64 -3.73 -0.79
CA ILE A 67 -1.72 -2.34 -1.29
C ILE A 67 -3.08 -2.07 -1.94
N ALA A 68 -3.60 -2.99 -2.75
CA ALA A 68 -4.90 -2.84 -3.38
C ALA A 68 -6.07 -2.75 -2.39
N SER A 69 -5.92 -3.33 -1.19
CA SER A 69 -6.91 -3.29 -0.12
C SER A 69 -6.72 -2.07 0.80
N VAL A 70 -5.48 -1.59 0.97
CA VAL A 70 -5.13 -0.39 1.74
C VAL A 70 -5.50 0.89 0.98
N LEU A 71 -5.22 0.97 -0.32
CA LEU A 71 -5.47 2.14 -1.17
C LEU A 71 -6.89 2.74 -1.04
N PRO A 72 -7.98 1.96 -1.15
CA PRO A 72 -9.34 2.50 -1.04
C PRO A 72 -9.70 2.94 0.38
N ALA A 73 -9.11 2.33 1.40
CA ALA A 73 -9.31 2.71 2.79
C ALA A 73 -8.46 3.94 3.17
N ALA A 74 -7.35 4.18 2.46
CA ALA A 74 -6.38 5.22 2.78
C ALA A 74 -6.87 6.61 2.38
N ASP A 75 -6.54 7.60 3.21
CA ASP A 75 -6.85 9.02 3.01
C ASP A 75 -6.00 9.66 1.90
N LYS A 76 -6.37 10.88 1.50
CA LYS A 76 -5.71 11.61 0.41
C LYS A 76 -4.23 11.88 0.70
N ASP A 77 -3.90 12.25 1.93
CA ASP A 77 -2.52 12.50 2.37
C ASP A 77 -1.69 11.21 2.39
N GLN A 78 -2.26 10.14 2.95
CA GLN A 78 -1.67 8.80 2.96
C GLN A 78 -1.35 8.30 1.55
N ARG A 79 -2.29 8.45 0.61
CA ARG A 79 -2.11 8.08 -0.80
C ARG A 79 -0.97 8.87 -1.45
N SER A 80 -0.87 10.18 -1.20
CA SER A 80 0.24 11.00 -1.69
C SER A 80 1.58 10.52 -1.15
N LEU A 81 1.64 10.21 0.15
CA LEU A 81 2.85 9.69 0.81
C LEU A 81 3.31 8.38 0.17
N LEU A 82 2.40 7.40 0.04
CA LEU A 82 2.68 6.11 -0.61
C LEU A 82 3.15 6.29 -2.06
N TYR A 83 2.52 7.21 -2.79
CA TYR A 83 2.87 7.51 -4.17
C TYR A 83 4.28 8.12 -4.27
N GLU A 84 4.64 9.07 -3.42
CA GLU A 84 5.99 9.64 -3.35
C GLU A 84 7.05 8.56 -3.05
N CYS A 85 6.74 7.63 -2.14
CA CYS A 85 7.61 6.50 -1.82
C CYS A 85 7.82 5.56 -3.04
N ILE A 86 6.78 5.34 -3.85
CA ILE A 86 6.83 4.49 -5.06
C ILE A 86 7.43 5.22 -6.26
N LYS A 87 7.20 6.54 -6.41
CA LYS A 87 7.49 7.25 -7.67
C LYS A 87 8.97 7.21 -8.05
N GLY A 88 9.86 7.23 -7.07
CA GLY A 88 11.30 7.05 -7.28
C GLY A 88 11.69 5.67 -7.83
N HIS A 89 10.80 4.68 -7.74
CA HIS A 89 11.02 3.28 -8.11
C HIS A 89 10.03 2.77 -9.18
N ILE A 90 9.21 3.65 -9.77
CA ILE A 90 8.22 3.28 -10.81
C ILE A 90 8.87 2.55 -11.99
N VAL A 91 10.06 2.97 -12.41
CA VAL A 91 10.79 2.36 -13.55
C VAL A 91 11.06 0.89 -13.27
N THR A 92 11.56 0.57 -12.07
CA THR A 92 11.83 -0.82 -11.65
C THR A 92 10.53 -1.62 -11.54
N LEU A 93 9.49 -1.03 -10.93
CA LEU A 93 8.20 -1.70 -10.73
C LEU A 93 7.50 -2.03 -12.04
N ARG A 94 7.57 -1.15 -13.05
CA ARG A 94 7.02 -1.41 -14.39
C ARG A 94 7.74 -2.53 -15.14
N GLY A 95 8.97 -2.88 -14.75
CA GLY A 95 9.67 -4.05 -15.28
C GLY A 95 9.11 -5.38 -14.77
N CYS A 96 8.31 -5.37 -13.70
CA CYS A 96 7.78 -6.56 -13.05
C CYS A 96 6.25 -6.67 -13.26
N LYS A 97 5.73 -7.89 -13.45
CA LYS A 97 4.27 -8.13 -13.60
C LYS A 97 3.49 -7.56 -12.41
N THR A 98 3.98 -7.80 -11.20
CA THR A 98 3.35 -7.37 -9.95
C THR A 98 3.45 -5.86 -9.75
N GLY A 99 4.64 -5.28 -9.98
CA GLY A 99 4.85 -3.84 -9.85
C GLY A 99 4.02 -3.03 -10.85
N SER A 100 3.91 -3.50 -12.10
CA SER A 100 3.05 -2.89 -13.13
C SER A 100 1.59 -2.81 -12.68
N LYS A 101 1.08 -3.86 -12.03
CA LYS A 101 -0.27 -3.89 -11.47
C LYS A 101 -0.44 -2.86 -10.35
N VAL A 102 0.55 -2.69 -9.48
CA VAL A 102 0.52 -1.68 -8.42
C VAL A 102 0.51 -0.27 -9.01
N ILE A 103 1.39 0.02 -9.97
CA ILE A 103 1.40 1.34 -10.64
C ILE A 103 0.05 1.65 -11.27
N TRP A 104 -0.53 0.68 -11.98
CA TRP A 104 -1.85 0.82 -12.57
C TRP A 104 -2.95 1.05 -11.51
N LEU A 105 -2.86 0.40 -10.35
CA LEU A 105 -3.79 0.63 -9.23
C LEU A 105 -3.70 2.06 -8.68
N PHE A 106 -2.48 2.57 -8.48
CA PHE A 106 -2.26 3.94 -8.03
C PHE A 106 -2.83 4.95 -9.03
N ASP A 107 -2.55 4.76 -10.32
CA ASP A 107 -3.05 5.61 -11.41
C ASP A 107 -4.58 5.57 -11.53
N ARG A 108 -5.17 4.36 -11.39
CA ARG A 108 -6.62 4.17 -11.37
C ARG A 108 -7.30 4.84 -10.17
N MET A 109 -6.65 4.85 -9.00
CA MET A 109 -7.22 5.51 -7.82
C MET A 109 -7.08 7.03 -7.88
N ALA A 110 -6.00 7.54 -8.48
CA ALA A 110 -5.83 8.97 -8.73
C ALA A 110 -6.88 9.49 -9.74
N SER A 111 -7.16 8.74 -10.81
CA SER A 111 -8.18 9.10 -11.81
C SER A 111 -9.62 8.96 -11.31
N ARG A 112 -9.88 8.07 -10.34
CA ARG A 112 -11.22 7.90 -9.76
C ARG A 112 -11.70 9.10 -8.94
N SER A 113 -10.78 9.92 -8.42
CA SER A 113 -11.13 11.23 -7.83
C SER A 113 -11.57 12.24 -8.89
N TYR A 114 -11.23 12.05 -10.17
CA TYR A 114 -11.61 12.94 -11.26
C TYR A 114 -12.94 12.56 -11.93
N GLN A 115 -13.43 11.33 -11.77
CA GLN A 115 -14.61 10.85 -12.51
C GLN A 115 -15.95 11.12 -11.81
N SER A 116 -15.94 11.54 -10.54
CA SER A 116 -17.16 11.95 -9.83
C SER A 116 -17.64 13.37 -10.17
N ASP A 117 -16.80 14.21 -10.78
CA ASP A 117 -17.21 15.55 -11.25
C ASP A 117 -17.83 15.51 -12.67
N SER A 118 -17.49 14.50 -13.48
CA SER A 118 -17.98 14.38 -14.86
C SER A 118 -19.36 13.70 -15.01
N PHE A 119 -19.96 13.19 -13.94
CA PHE A 119 -21.26 12.50 -14.00
C PHE A 119 -22.43 13.34 -13.44
N PHE A 120 -22.19 14.57 -12.98
CA PHE A 120 -23.24 15.51 -12.56
C PHE A 120 -23.49 16.65 -13.57
N MET A 121 -22.92 16.54 -14.79
CA MET A 121 -23.06 17.54 -15.87
C MET A 121 -23.53 16.92 -17.20
N SER A 122 -24.46 15.96 -17.18
CA SER A 122 -25.22 15.56 -18.37
C SER A 122 -26.63 15.11 -18.01
#